data_AF-A0A151EGH1-F1
#
_entry.id   AF-A0A151EGH1-F1
#
_cell.length_a   1.000
_cell.length_b   1.000
_cell.length_c   1.000
_cell.angle_alpha   90.00
_cell.angle_beta   90.00
_cell.angle_gamma   90.00
#
_symmetry.space_group_name_H-M   'P 1'
#
loop_
_entity.id
_entity.type
_entity.pdbx_description
1 polymer ?
#
loop_
_entity_poly.entity_id
_entity_poly.type
_entity_poly.pdbx_seq_one_letter_code
_entity_poly.pdbx_strand_id
1 'polypeptide(L)'
;MNELILISLLIIGVLVVIGFLLIIIVYKKKKEGKIEEPNYQVFFSIGLVWIPAGVVYMITINPALGVVFMVLGLSYIAIGLANRDKWKKKEE
;
A
#
# COMPACT_ATOMS: atom_id res chain seq x y z
N MET A 1 -21.53 -21.20 -9.04
CA MET A 1 -21.23 -20.95 -7.60
C MET A 1 -19.91 -21.60 -7.18
N ASN A 2 -19.68 -22.89 -7.46
CA ASN A 2 -18.43 -23.58 -7.08
C ASN A 2 -17.16 -23.03 -7.75
N GLU A 3 -17.21 -22.63 -9.02
CA GLU A 3 -16.05 -22.08 -9.73
C GLU A 3 -15.59 -20.73 -9.17
N LEU A 4 -16.52 -19.81 -8.90
CA LEU A 4 -16.20 -18.50 -8.30
C LEU A 4 -15.62 -18.65 -6.88
N ILE A 5 -16.14 -19.61 -6.11
CA ILE A 5 -15.60 -19.95 -4.78
C ILE A 5 -14.18 -20.50 -4.91
N LEU A 6 -13.92 -21.40 -5.86
CA LEU A 6 -12.60 -21.96 -6.11
C LEU A 6 -11.59 -20.87 -6.53
N ILE A 7 -11.99 -19.98 -7.45
CA ILE A 7 -11.16 -18.84 -7.88
C ILE A 7 -10.86 -17.92 -6.70
N SER A 8 -11.87 -17.57 -5.89
CA SER A 8 -11.68 -16.72 -4.71
C SER A 8 -10.73 -17.36 -3.70
N LEU A 9 -10.84 -18.66 -3.43
CA LEU A 9 -9.94 -19.38 -2.53
C LEU A 9 -8.51 -19.41 -3.06
N LEU A 10 -8.32 -19.58 -4.38
CA LEU A 10 -7.01 -19.56 -5.01
C LEU A 10 -6.34 -18.19 -4.87
N ILE A 11 -7.11 -17.11 -5.13
CA ILE A 11 -6.63 -15.72 -4.94
C ILE A 11 -6.21 -15.49 -3.48
N ILE A 12 -7.05 -15.90 -2.50
CA ILE A 12 -6.73 -15.78 -1.07
C ILE A 12 -5.47 -16.56 -0.73
N GLY A 13 -5.34 -17.80 -1.21
CA GLY A 13 -4.16 -18.63 -0.99
C GLY A 13 -2.88 -17.97 -1.50
N VAL A 14 -2.91 -17.42 -2.71
CA VAL A 14 -1.78 -16.69 -3.30
C VAL A 14 -1.43 -15.46 -2.47
N LEU A 15 -2.42 -14.66 -2.05
CA LEU A 15 -2.20 -13.48 -1.21
C LEU A 15 -1.57 -13.83 0.14
N VAL A 16 -1.98 -14.93 0.77
CA VAL A 16 -1.39 -15.42 2.03
C VAL A 16 0.07 -15.82 1.82
N VAL A 17 0.39 -16.55 0.75
CA VAL A 17 1.76 -16.96 0.43
C VAL A 17 2.65 -15.74 0.18
N ILE A 18 2.17 -14.76 -0.61
CA ILE A 18 2.90 -13.51 -0.86
C ILE A 18 3.14 -12.75 0.45
N GLY A 19 2.10 -12.61 1.28
CA GLY A 19 2.22 -11.95 2.59
C GLY A 19 3.26 -12.61 3.48
N PHE A 20 3.26 -13.95 3.54
CA PHE A 20 4.24 -14.71 4.32
C PHE A 20 5.67 -14.54 3.80
N LEU A 21 5.87 -14.57 2.48
CA LEU A 21 7.16 -14.33 1.84
C LEU A 21 7.70 -12.93 2.16
N LEU A 22 6.83 -11.90 2.07
CA LEU A 22 7.21 -10.52 2.40
C LEU A 22 7.64 -10.40 3.88
N ILE A 23 6.92 -11.03 4.81
CA ILE A 23 7.27 -11.05 6.23
C ILE A 23 8.66 -11.66 6.43
N ILE A 24 8.93 -12.82 5.82
CA ILE A 24 10.24 -13.48 5.91
C ILE A 24 11.35 -12.58 5.36
N ILE A 25 11.14 -11.95 4.20
CA ILE A 25 12.13 -11.05 3.59
C ILE A 25 12.42 -9.87 4.50
N VAL A 26 11.38 -9.22 5.05
CA VAL A 26 11.53 -8.09 5.96
C VAL A 26 12.25 -8.52 7.24
N TYR A 27 11.88 -9.66 7.82
CA TYR A 27 12.53 -10.19 9.03
C TYR A 27 14.02 -10.49 8.80
N LYS A 28 14.35 -11.11 7.65
CA LYS A 28 15.73 -11.41 7.27
C LYS A 28 16.54 -10.14 7.06
N LYS A 29 16.03 -9.17 6.30
CA LYS A 29 16.69 -7.87 6.08
C LYS A 29 16.89 -7.11 7.39
N LYS A 30 15.93 -7.18 8.32
CA LYS A 30 16.03 -6.58 9.66
C LYS A 30 17.19 -7.17 10.44
N LYS A 31 17.31 -8.51 10.44
CA LYS A 31 18.39 -9.23 11.13
C LYS A 31 19.77 -8.91 10.55
N GLU A 32 19.85 -8.70 9.23
CA GLU A 32 21.08 -8.34 8.53
C GLU A 32 21.47 -6.86 8.67
N GLY A 33 20.65 -6.03 9.34
CA GLY A 33 20.88 -4.59 9.46
C GLY A 33 20.76 -3.83 8.14
N LYS A 34 20.19 -4.44 7.09
CA LYS A 34 20.08 -3.89 5.72
C LYS A 34 18.74 -3.21 5.46
N ILE A 35 17.98 -2.88 6.50
CA ILE A 35 16.76 -2.09 6.33
C ILE A 35 17.16 -0.62 6.32
N GLU A 36 17.19 -0.04 5.12
CA GLU A 36 17.21 1.41 4.96
C GLU A 36 15.92 2.01 5.48
N GLU A 37 15.99 3.26 5.96
CA GLU A 37 14.80 3.99 6.34
C GLU A 37 13.85 4.14 5.14
N PRO A 38 12.56 3.82 5.30
CA PRO A 38 11.59 4.02 4.24
C PRO A 38 11.55 5.49 3.81
N ASN A 39 11.43 5.75 2.50
CA ASN A 39 11.24 7.12 2.02
C ASN A 39 9.80 7.58 2.30
N TYR A 40 9.59 8.21 3.46
CA TYR A 40 8.28 8.70 3.91
C TYR A 40 7.64 9.73 2.96
N GLN A 41 8.43 10.46 2.19
CA GLN A 41 7.94 11.39 1.16
C GLN A 41 7.21 10.67 0.01
N VAL A 42 7.64 9.45 -0.31
CA VAL A 42 7.00 8.64 -1.35
C VAL A 42 5.59 8.23 -0.92
N PHE A 43 5.38 7.89 0.36
CA PHE A 43 4.04 7.59 0.87
C PHE A 43 3.10 8.79 0.72
N PHE A 44 3.56 10.00 1.05
CA PHE A 44 2.75 11.20 0.83
C PHE A 44 2.38 11.39 -0.65
N SER A 45 3.37 11.27 -1.55
CA SER A 45 3.18 11.45 -2.99
C SER A 45 2.23 10.40 -3.58
N ILE A 46 2.40 9.13 -3.17
CA ILE A 46 1.53 8.03 -3.52
C ILE A 46 0.11 8.34 -3.07
N GLY A 47 -0.09 8.69 -1.79
CA GLY A 47 -1.41 8.99 -1.25
C GLY A 47 -2.13 10.11 -2.00
N LEU A 48 -1.39 11.15 -2.42
CA LEU A 48 -1.92 12.25 -3.24
C LEU A 48 -2.44 11.78 -4.62
N VAL A 49 -1.86 10.72 -5.19
CA VAL A 49 -2.33 10.12 -6.46
C VAL A 49 -3.53 9.19 -6.23
N TRP A 50 -3.60 8.48 -5.10
CA TRP A 50 -4.70 7.56 -4.81
C TRP A 50 -6.04 8.25 -4.56
N ILE A 51 -6.05 9.48 -4.02
CA ILE A 51 -7.29 10.24 -3.81
C ILE A 51 -8.04 10.52 -5.12
N PRO A 52 -7.45 11.21 -6.13
CA PRO A 52 -8.14 11.48 -7.39
C PRO A 52 -8.44 10.19 -8.16
N ALA A 53 -7.58 9.16 -8.07
CA ALA A 53 -7.89 7.85 -8.61
C ALA A 53 -9.18 7.27 -7.98
N GLY A 54 -9.31 7.33 -6.66
CA GLY A 54 -10.51 6.88 -5.96
C GLY A 54 -11.78 7.62 -6.38
N VAL A 55 -11.69 8.93 -6.64
CA VAL A 55 -12.80 9.71 -7.21
C VAL A 55 -13.19 9.19 -8.59
N VAL A 56 -12.21 8.94 -9.47
CA VAL A 56 -12.47 8.36 -10.79
C VAL A 56 -13.15 6.99 -10.67
N TYR A 57 -12.59 6.06 -9.89
CA TYR A 57 -13.17 4.73 -9.69
C TYR A 57 -14.57 4.75 -9.06
N MET A 58 -14.83 5.70 -8.16
CA MET A 58 -16.15 5.90 -7.56
C MET A 58 -17.21 6.25 -8.61
N ILE A 59 -16.86 7.12 -9.57
CA ILE A 59 -17.78 7.63 -10.60
C ILE A 59 -17.92 6.63 -11.75
N THR A 60 -16.83 5.97 -12.16
CA THR A 60 -16.80 5.20 -13.43
C THR A 60 -17.00 3.70 -13.28
N ILE A 61 -16.71 3.11 -12.11
CA ILE A 61 -16.67 1.65 -11.95
C ILE A 61 -17.52 1.17 -10.78
N ASN A 62 -17.16 1.54 -9.55
CA ASN A 62 -17.85 1.08 -8.35
C ASN A 62 -17.57 2.03 -7.17
N PRO A 63 -18.61 2.59 -6.53
CA PRO A 63 -18.45 3.46 -5.37
C PRO A 63 -17.63 2.84 -4.24
N ALA A 64 -17.83 1.56 -3.92
CA ALA A 64 -17.07 0.87 -2.87
C ALA A 64 -15.57 0.78 -3.18
N LEU A 65 -15.21 0.52 -4.45
CA LEU A 65 -13.79 0.55 -4.86
C LEU A 65 -13.23 1.96 -4.73
N GLY A 66 -13.97 2.98 -5.16
CA GLY A 66 -13.55 4.37 -5.00
C GLY A 66 -13.29 4.75 -3.53
N VAL A 67 -14.16 4.33 -2.60
CA VAL A 67 -13.96 4.52 -1.16
C VAL A 67 -12.67 3.84 -0.68
N VAL A 68 -12.39 2.61 -1.11
CA VAL A 68 -11.16 1.89 -0.73
C VAL A 68 -9.91 2.68 -1.16
N PHE A 69 -9.87 3.17 -2.40
CA PHE A 69 -8.75 3.96 -2.91
C PHE A 69 -8.59 5.28 -2.14
N MET A 70 -9.69 5.95 -1.79
CA MET A 70 -9.63 7.18 -1.00
C MET A 70 -9.12 6.93 0.43
N VAL A 71 -9.59 5.88 1.11
CA VAL A 71 -9.12 5.52 2.45
C VAL A 71 -7.62 5.15 2.43
N LEU A 72 -7.18 4.41 1.41
CA LEU A 72 -5.77 4.09 1.20
C LEU A 72 -4.94 5.37 0.96
N GLY A 73 -5.44 6.27 0.10
CA GLY A 73 -4.78 7.54 -0.18
C GLY A 73 -4.61 8.40 1.08
N LEU A 74 -5.66 8.54 1.88
CA LEU A 74 -5.62 9.26 3.16
C LEU A 74 -4.64 8.61 4.14
N SER A 75 -4.64 7.28 4.23
CA SER A 75 -3.72 6.54 5.11
C SER A 75 -2.26 6.79 4.72
N TYR A 76 -1.95 6.77 3.42
CA TYR A 76 -0.60 7.06 2.92
C TYR A 76 -0.18 8.51 3.12
N ILE A 77 -1.08 9.47 2.92
CA ILE A 77 -0.86 10.88 3.25
C ILE A 77 -0.55 11.03 4.75
N ALA A 78 -1.35 10.40 5.62
CA ALA A 78 -1.16 10.45 7.07
C ALA A 78 0.19 9.87 7.48
N ILE A 79 0.57 8.70 6.97
CA ILE A 79 1.88 8.07 7.24
C ILE A 79 3.02 8.98 6.78
N GLY A 80 2.91 9.54 5.56
CA GLY A 80 3.91 10.44 5.00
C GLY A 80 4.08 11.72 5.81
N LEU A 81 2.98 12.38 6.20
CA LEU A 81 3.00 13.60 7.00
C LEU A 81 3.46 13.36 8.45
N ALA A 82 3.07 12.25 9.06
CA ALA A 82 3.48 11.91 10.43
C ALA A 82 4.99 11.66 10.55
N ASN A 83 5.66 11.32 9.44
CA ASN A 83 7.12 11.12 9.37
C ASN A 83 7.79 12.17 8.47
N ARG A 84 7.24 13.40 8.44
CA ARG A 84 7.76 14.50 7.61
C ARG A 84 9.19 14.90 7.96
N ASP A 85 9.59 14.73 9.21
CA ASP A 85 10.95 14.92 9.71
C ASP A 85 11.97 14.02 9.01
N LYS A 86 11.56 12.84 8.57
CA LYS A 86 12.38 11.83 7.87
C LYS A 86 12.30 11.93 6.35
N TRP A 87 11.67 12.97 5.82
CA TRP A 87 11.71 13.18 4.38
C TRP A 87 13.15 13.44 3.98
N LYS A 88 13.62 12.75 2.93
CA LYS A 88 14.96 12.94 2.40
C LYS A 88 15.10 14.42 2.02
N LYS A 89 15.80 15.19 2.86
CA LYS A 89 16.20 16.55 2.51
C LYS A 89 17.15 16.39 1.34
N LYS A 90 16.83 17.02 0.20
CA LYS A 90 17.84 17.19 -0.83
C LYS A 90 18.95 18.01 -0.17
N GLU A 91 20.12 17.40 0.00
CA GLU A 91 21.34 18.16 0.24
C GLU A 91 21.51 19.03 -1.01
N GLU A 92 21.29 20.34 -0.86
CA GLU A 92 21.72 21.37 -1.83
C GLU A 92 23.18 21.74 -1.55
#